data_AF-A0A936GM19-F1
#
_entry.id   AF-A0A936GM19-F1
#
_cell.length_a   1.000
_cell.length_b   1.000
_cell.length_c   1.000
_cell.angle_alpha   90.00
_cell.angle_beta   90.00
_cell.angle_gamma   90.00
#
_symmetry.space_group_name_H-M   'P 1'
#
loop_
_entity.id
_entity.type
_entity.pdbx_description
1 polymer ?
#
loop_
_entity_poly.entity_id
_entity_poly.type
_entity_poly.pdbx_seq_one_letter_code
_entity_poly.pdbx_strand_id
1 'polypeptide(L)' 'MQINQELMNQINQLPPLEKLHLAELLLAELDVPNPEIDAVWGKKAQARWQAYKNGEQLTVSYEAVMQKYK' A
#
# COMPACT_ATOMS: atom_id res chain seq x y z
N MET A 1 -8.43 -2.73 -21.34
CA MET A 1 -9.31 -1.89 -20.51
C MET A 1 -9.55 -0.61 -21.29
N GLN A 2 -10.78 -0.36 -21.75
CA GLN A 2 -11.12 0.89 -22.45
C GLN A 2 -11.90 1.77 -21.49
N ILE A 3 -11.36 2.95 -21.20
CA ILE A 3 -12.09 4.00 -20.49
C ILE A 3 -13.11 4.59 -21.47
N ASN A 4 -14.34 4.76 -21.01
CA ASN A 4 -15.41 5.36 -21.81
C ASN A 4 -14.96 6.74 -22.32
N GLN A 5 -15.08 6.98 -23.63
CA GLN A 5 -14.63 8.22 -24.27
C GLN A 5 -15.38 9.46 -23.75
N GLU A 6 -16.65 9.32 -23.41
CA GLU A 6 -17.45 10.40 -22.82
C GLU A 6 -16.93 10.78 -21.43
N LEU A 7 -16.60 9.78 -20.62
CA LEU A 7 -15.99 9.99 -19.29
C LEU A 7 -14.62 10.68 -19.42
N MET A 8 -13.81 10.29 -20.40
CA MET A 8 -12.52 10.92 -20.65
C MET A 8 -12.68 12.40 -21.04
N ASN A 9 -13.68 12.72 -21.86
CA ASN A 9 -13.97 14.11 -22.24
C ASN A 9 -14.38 14.95 -21.02
N GLN A 10 -15.22 14.41 -20.13
CA GLN A 10 -15.62 15.09 -18.89
C GLN A 10 -14.40 15.34 -17.98
N ILE A 11 -13.57 14.32 -17.75
CA ILE A 11 -12.34 14.46 -16.95
C ILE A 11 -11.42 15.51 -17.57
N ASN A 12 -11.23 15.49 -18.90
CA ASN A 12 -10.34 16.42 -19.58
C ASN A 12 -10.77 17.89 -19.45
N GLN A 13 -12.08 18.17 -19.32
CA GLN A 13 -12.64 19.51 -19.12
C GLN A 13 -12.40 20.07 -17.71
N LEU A 14 -12.09 19.22 -16.73
CA LEU A 14 -11.84 19.67 -15.36
C LEU A 14 -10.55 20.51 -15.26
N PRO A 15 -10.56 21.60 -14.46
CA PRO A 15 -9.34 22.30 -14.04
C PRO A 15 -8.34 21.35 -13.37
N PRO A 16 -7.03 21.65 -13.40
CA PRO A 16 -6.00 20.77 -12.81
C PRO A 16 -6.25 20.40 -11.35
N LEU A 17 -6.75 21.34 -10.53
CA LEU A 17 -7.02 21.09 -9.12
C LEU A 17 -8.21 20.14 -8.91
N GLU A 18 -9.26 20.27 -9.72
CA GLU A 18 -10.41 19.36 -9.67
C GLU A 18 -10.05 17.96 -10.15
N LYS A 19 -9.17 17.83 -11.15
CA LYS A 19 -8.62 16.53 -11.57
C LYS A 19 -7.85 15.85 -10.44
N LEU A 20 -7.03 16.61 -9.72
CA LEU A 20 -6.29 16.08 -8.57
C LEU A 20 -7.25 15.60 -7.49
N HIS A 21 -8.24 16.42 -7.14
CA HIS A 21 -9.24 16.06 -6.12
C HIS A 21 -10.04 14.82 -6.50
N LEU A 22 -10.46 14.70 -7.77
CA LEU A 22 -11.13 13.52 -8.28
C LEU A 22 -10.24 12.26 -8.15
N ALA A 23 -8.94 12.37 -8.47
CA ALA A 23 -8.01 11.27 -8.32
C ALA A 23 -7.86 10.82 -6.86
N GLU A 24 -7.82 11.77 -5.92
CA GLU A 24 -7.78 11.47 -4.48
C GLU A 24 -9.03 10.75 -4.00
N LEU A 25 -10.22 11.22 -4.41
CA LEU A 25 -11.49 10.58 -4.07
C LEU A 25 -11.58 9.15 -4.61
N LEU A 26 -11.21 8.95 -5.88
CA LEU A 26 -11.19 7.62 -6.49
C LEU A 26 -10.20 6.69 -5.80
N LEU A 27 -9.01 7.20 -5.43
CA LEU A 27 -8.02 6.41 -4.70
C LEU A 27 -8.56 6.00 -3.32
N ALA A 28 -9.19 6.92 -2.59
CA ALA A 28 -9.78 6.64 -1.28
C ALA A 28 -10.92 5.62 -1.36
N GLU A 29 -11.71 5.64 -2.43
CA GLU A 29 -12.78 4.65 -2.66
C GLU A 29 -12.20 3.26 -2.99
N LEU A 30 -11.08 3.21 -3.70
CA LEU A 30 -10.41 1.96 -4.06
C LEU A 30 -9.53 1.40 -2.93
N ASP A 31 -9.12 2.25 -1.97
CA ASP A 31 -8.33 1.87 -0.80
C ASP A 31 -9.20 1.25 0.30
N VAL A 32 -9.95 0.22 -0.07
CA VAL A 32 -10.81 -0.54 0.85
C VAL A 32 -10.06 -1.78 1.37
N PRO A 33 -10.09 -2.04 2.69
CA PRO A 33 -9.52 -3.26 3.25
C PRO A 33 -10.13 -4.48 2.60
N ASN A 34 -9.29 -5.43 2.22
CA ASN A 34 -9.73 -6.73 1.71
C ASN A 34 -9.50 -7.77 2.80
N PRO A 35 -10.55 -8.29 3.46
CA PRO A 35 -10.42 -9.21 4.59
C PRO A 35 -9.66 -10.50 4.25
N GLU A 36 -9.73 -10.98 3.01
CA GLU A 36 -8.99 -12.17 2.59
C GLU A 36 -7.48 -11.88 2.51
N ILE A 37 -7.11 -10.71 1.97
CA ILE A 37 -5.73 -10.25 1.94
C ILE A 37 -5.24 -10.04 3.37
N ASP A 38 -6.01 -9.34 4.22
CA ASP A 38 -5.65 -9.09 5.61
C ASP A 38 -5.42 -10.40 6.38
N ALA A 39 -6.26 -11.41 6.17
CA ALA A 39 -6.09 -12.72 6.78
C ALA A 39 -4.78 -13.41 6.32
N VAL A 40 -4.44 -13.33 5.03
CA VAL A 40 -3.18 -13.88 4.51
C VAL A 40 -1.97 -13.14 5.10
N TRP A 41 -2.05 -11.81 5.20
CA TRP A 41 -1.00 -10.99 5.81
C TRP A 41 -0.83 -11.29 7.30
N GLY A 42 -1.94 -11.43 8.04
CA GLY A 42 -1.93 -11.80 9.46
C GLY A 42 -1.23 -13.14 9.70
N LYS A 43 -1.56 -14.17 8.91
CA LYS A 43 -0.87 -15.47 8.97
C LYS A 43 0.63 -15.35 8.73
N LYS A 44 1.04 -14.57 7.72
CA LYS A 44 2.46 -14.35 7.40
C LYS A 44 3.18 -13.59 8.51
N ALA A 45 2.56 -12.54 9.05
CA ALA A 45 3.12 -11.76 10.15
C ALA A 45 3.32 -12.62 11.40
N GLN A 46 2.32 -13.43 11.76
CA GLN A 46 2.41 -14.34 12.89
C GLN A 46 3.51 -15.40 12.70
N ALA A 47 3.59 -16.00 11.50
CA ALA A 47 4.64 -16.97 11.19
C ALA A 47 6.06 -16.35 11.30
N ARG A 48 6.25 -15.14 10.74
CA ARG A 48 7.52 -14.41 10.85
C ARG A 48 7.88 -14.07 12.29
N TRP A 49 6.89 -13.70 13.10
CA TRP A 49 7.10 -13.41 14.52
C TRP A 49 7.54 -14.64 15.32
N GLN A 50 6.92 -15.80 15.06
CA GLN A 50 7.30 -17.04 15.72
C GLN A 50 8.72 -17.48 15.32
N ALA A 51 9.06 -17.43 14.03
CA ALA A 51 10.41 -17.74 13.56
C ALA A 51 11.47 -16.81 14.20
N TYR A 52 11.17 -15.52 14.34
CA TYR A 52 12.03 -14.59 15.08
C TYR A 52 12.18 -15.00 16.55
N LYS A 53 11.08 -15.32 17.24
CA LYS A 53 11.10 -15.73 18.65
C LYS A 53 11.89 -17.01 18.90
N ASN A 54 11.83 -17.94 17.95
CA ASN A 54 12.55 -19.22 18.01
C ASN A 54 14.02 -19.10 17.57
N GLY A 55 14.47 -17.92 17.10
CA GLY A 55 15.82 -17.73 16.56
C GLY A 55 16.03 -18.36 15.17
N GLU A 56 14.95 -18.72 14.47
CA GLU A 56 14.96 -19.34 13.14
C GLU A 56 15.10 -18.30 12.01
N GLN A 57 14.96 -17.01 12.34
CA GLN A 57 15.06 -15.90 11.40
C GLN A 57 16.38 -15.14 11.62
N LEU A 58 17.11 -14.86 10.53
CA LEU A 58 18.25 -13.93 10.57
C LEU A 58 17.77 -12.53 10.95
N THR A 59 18.51 -11.89 11.85
CA THR A 59 18.22 -10.53 12.33
C THR A 59 19.46 -9.66 12.20
N VAL A 60 19.24 -8.36 12.09
CA VAL A 60 20.30 -7.36 12.13
C VAL A 60 20.03 -6.47 13.34
N SER A 61 21.06 -6.16 14.12
CA SER A 61 20.90 -5.29 15.28
C SER A 61 20.57 -3.87 14.84
N TYR A 62 19.89 -3.13 15.71
CA TYR A 62 19.56 -1.73 15.46
C TYR A 62 20.83 -0.90 15.21
N GLU A 63 21.88 -1.14 15.99
CA GLU A 63 23.16 -0.45 15.89
C GLU A 63 23.79 -0.65 14.51
N ALA A 64 23.77 -1.88 13.98
CA ALA A 64 24.27 -2.19 12.65
C ALA A 64 23.48 -1.46 11.54
N VAL A 65 22.15 -1.34 11.68
CA VAL A 65 21.32 -0.57 10.74
C VAL A 65 21.64 0.93 10.79
N MET A 66 21.87 1.47 11.99
CA MET A 66 22.09 2.91 12.20
C MET A 66 23.50 3.38 11.82
N GLN A 67 24.47 2.47 11.68
CA GLN A 67 25.82 2.83 11.26
C GLN A 67 25.86 3.59 9.92
N LYS A 68 24.95 3.30 8.98
CA LYS A 68 24.93 3.97 7.67
C LYS A 68 24.43 5.43 7.69
N TYR A 69 23.90 5.89 8.82
CA TYR A 69 23.35 7.23 9.00
C TYR A 69 24.18 8.11 9.95
N LYS A 70 25.33 7.60 10.40
CA LYS A 70 26.35 8.38 11.12
C LYS A 70 27.36 8.92 10.12
#